data_AF-A0A946N3V5-F1
#
_entry.id   AF-A0A946N3V5-F1
#
_cell.length_a   1.000
_cell.length_b   1.000
_cell.length_c   1.000
_cell.angle_alpha   90.00
_cell.angle_beta   90.00
_cell.angle_gamma   90.00
#
_symmetry.space_group_name_H-M   'P 1'
#
loop_
_entity.id
_entity.type
_entity.pdbx_description
1 polymer ?
#
loop_
_entity_poly.entity_id
_entity_poly.type
_entity_poly.pdbx_seq_one_letter_code
_entity_poly.pdbx_strand_id
1 'polypeptide(L)'
;MAEFFSRLLKEFDLQSHTFSVSGEREIGEVDVGLLYLYSRTSLASDDFLGIHSLAPSAGYAPLPELYLSGRYNFQDKDFKTSPSRDAQQHAASIDAFYFFMDSRAFLNGGYRIEDENTRSSEFDYVGHFFHLRLKTPIPIAALRPWNPVLRLGYEYYDKDYSNVTASIGENRGDERTTLTASLKAKLYSRIYAKVDIERIQAASNLPSSDFDEEIITFQVGMKF
;
A
#
# COMPACT_ATOMS: atom_id res chain seq x y z
N MET A 1 -30.92 4.05 21.88
CA MET A 1 -29.78 3.16 21.55
C MET A 1 -29.52 3.06 20.05
N ALA A 2 -30.55 2.84 19.20
CA ALA A 2 -30.39 2.83 17.73
C ALA A 2 -29.97 4.19 17.12
N GLU A 3 -30.48 5.32 17.61
CA GLU A 3 -30.05 6.66 17.15
C GLU A 3 -28.59 6.95 17.49
N PHE A 4 -28.12 6.53 18.68
CA PHE A 4 -26.72 6.67 19.10
C PHE A 4 -25.78 5.87 18.18
N PHE A 5 -26.13 4.63 17.85
CA PHE A 5 -25.40 3.82 16.87
C PHE A 5 -25.43 4.43 15.45
N SER A 6 -26.57 4.96 15.00
CA SER A 6 -26.67 5.59 13.67
C SER A 6 -25.85 6.88 13.54
N ARG A 7 -25.71 7.62 14.64
CA ARG A 7 -24.92 8.85 14.69
C ARG A 7 -23.42 8.54 14.74
N LEU A 8 -23.03 7.52 15.52
CA LEU A 8 -21.67 6.97 15.52
C LEU A 8 -21.25 6.50 14.13
N LEU A 9 -22.12 5.78 13.40
CA LEU A 9 -21.81 5.29 12.05
C LEU A 9 -21.62 6.42 11.03
N LYS A 10 -22.26 7.59 11.22
CA LYS A 10 -22.10 8.75 10.31
C LYS A 10 -20.79 9.48 10.52
N GLU A 11 -20.33 9.64 11.76
CA GLU A 11 -19.09 10.37 12.07
C GLU A 11 -17.83 9.66 11.55
N PHE A 12 -17.92 8.35 11.26
CA PHE A 12 -16.86 7.54 10.67
C PHE A 12 -17.17 7.07 9.23
N ASP A 13 -18.18 7.66 8.59
CA ASP A 13 -18.51 7.35 7.20
C ASP A 13 -17.40 7.90 6.27
N LEU A 14 -16.61 6.98 5.70
CA LEU A 14 -15.48 7.29 4.84
C LEU A 14 -15.82 6.89 3.41
N GLN A 15 -15.77 7.85 2.49
CA GLN A 15 -15.99 7.62 1.08
C GLN A 15 -14.80 8.15 0.28
N SER A 16 -14.24 7.30 -0.59
CA SER A 16 -13.12 7.68 -1.46
C SER A 16 -13.47 7.46 -2.92
N HIS A 17 -13.18 8.45 -3.75
CA HIS A 17 -13.26 8.40 -5.20
C HIS A 17 -11.87 8.58 -5.80
N THR A 18 -11.45 7.62 -6.61
CA THR A 18 -10.16 7.66 -7.28
C THR A 18 -10.35 7.64 -8.79
N PHE A 19 -9.65 8.55 -9.47
CA PHE A 19 -9.49 8.59 -10.91
C PHE A 19 -8.02 8.37 -11.25
N SER A 20 -7.73 7.54 -12.25
CA SER A 20 -6.37 7.32 -12.71
C SER A 20 -6.29 7.26 -14.22
N VAL A 21 -5.15 7.72 -14.75
CA VAL A 21 -4.77 7.62 -16.16
C VAL A 21 -3.33 7.13 -16.20
N SER A 22 -3.06 6.11 -16.99
CA SER A 22 -1.72 5.57 -17.17
C SER A 22 -1.41 5.32 -18.64
N GLY A 23 -0.15 5.48 -19.01
CA GLY A 23 0.38 5.08 -20.30
C GLY A 23 1.74 4.43 -20.13
N GLU A 24 2.02 3.42 -20.95
CA GLU A 24 3.29 2.71 -20.97
C GLU A 24 3.72 2.50 -22.42
N ARG A 25 5.03 2.50 -22.64
CA ARG A 25 5.62 2.26 -23.96
C ARG A 25 6.99 1.63 -23.80
N GLU A 26 7.23 0.59 -24.60
CA GLU A 26 8.54 0.01 -24.79
C GLU A 26 9.38 0.88 -25.75
N ILE A 27 10.59 1.27 -25.32
CA ILE A 27 11.57 2.04 -26.09
C ILE A 27 12.89 1.26 -26.07
N GLY A 28 13.17 0.52 -27.15
CA GLY A 28 14.28 -0.42 -27.15
C GLY A 28 13.94 -1.59 -26.22
N GLU A 29 14.79 -1.85 -25.23
CA GLU A 29 14.57 -2.89 -24.22
C GLU A 29 13.96 -2.34 -22.92
N VAL A 30 13.71 -1.03 -22.85
CA VAL A 30 13.24 -0.34 -21.64
C VAL A 30 11.76 -0.02 -21.75
N ASP A 31 10.98 -0.43 -20.75
CA ASP A 31 9.61 -0.01 -20.58
C ASP A 31 9.58 1.34 -19.86
N VAL A 32 8.96 2.36 -20.45
CA VAL A 32 8.73 3.65 -19.79
C VAL A 32 7.24 3.83 -19.54
N GLY A 33 6.92 4.30 -18.34
CA GLY A 33 5.54 4.47 -17.90
C GLY A 33 5.31 5.82 -17.25
N LEU A 34 4.06 6.28 -17.31
CA LEU A 34 3.57 7.41 -16.54
C LEU A 34 2.20 7.08 -15.98
N LEU A 35 2.03 7.27 -14.68
CA LEU A 35 0.75 7.18 -13.99
C LEU A 35 0.42 8.55 -13.39
N TYR A 36 -0.80 9.02 -13.64
CA TYR A 36 -1.42 10.10 -12.88
C TYR A 36 -2.61 9.53 -12.11
N LEU A 37 -2.72 9.91 -10.83
CA LEU A 37 -3.82 9.52 -9.95
C LEU A 37 -4.34 10.74 -9.21
N TYR A 38 -5.65 10.89 -9.20
CA TYR A 38 -6.37 11.83 -8.34
C TYR A 38 -7.26 11.03 -7.39
N SER A 39 -7.14 11.29 -6.10
CA SER A 39 -8.02 10.71 -5.09
C SER A 39 -8.67 11.81 -4.27
N ARG A 40 -9.96 11.65 -4.01
CA ARG A 40 -10.70 12.51 -3.09
C ARG A 40 -11.40 11.64 -2.06
N THR A 41 -11.19 11.95 -0.79
CA THR A 41 -11.80 11.27 0.34
C THR A 41 -12.65 12.26 1.13
N SER A 42 -13.87 11.86 1.45
CA SER A 42 -14.75 12.55 2.40
C SER A 42 -14.90 11.73 3.68
N LEU A 43 -15.01 12.42 4.82
CA LEU A 43 -15.26 11.87 6.15
C LEU A 43 -16.52 12.53 6.72
N ALA A 44 -17.48 11.72 7.17
CA ALA A 44 -18.78 12.20 7.63
C ALA A 44 -19.51 13.08 6.60
N SER A 45 -19.38 12.75 5.31
CA SER A 45 -19.86 13.52 4.15
C SER A 45 -19.17 14.87 3.89
N ASP A 46 -18.21 15.28 4.72
CA ASP A 46 -17.40 16.48 4.49
C ASP A 46 -16.13 16.14 3.72
N ASP A 47 -15.67 17.06 2.88
CA ASP A 47 -14.41 16.89 2.16
C ASP A 47 -13.26 16.81 3.17
N PHE A 48 -12.44 15.77 3.07
CA PHE A 48 -11.42 15.48 4.07
C PHE A 48 -10.01 15.58 3.47
N LEU A 49 -9.78 14.91 2.34
CA LEU A 49 -8.45 14.79 1.75
C LEU A 49 -8.51 14.73 0.22
N GLY A 50 -7.79 15.63 -0.44
CA GLY A 50 -7.46 15.54 -1.86
C GLY A 50 -6.01 15.12 -2.06
N ILE A 51 -5.75 14.22 -3.02
CA ILE A 51 -4.40 13.81 -3.40
C ILE A 51 -4.27 13.84 -4.91
N HIS A 52 -3.26 14.57 -5.39
CA HIS A 52 -2.74 14.43 -6.76
C HIS A 52 -1.44 13.65 -6.71
N SER A 53 -1.24 12.69 -7.61
CA SER A 53 -0.04 11.88 -7.70
C SER A 53 0.41 11.75 -9.16
N LEU A 54 1.70 11.99 -9.40
CA LEU A 54 2.35 11.81 -10.70
C LEU A 54 3.55 10.91 -10.53
N ALA A 55 3.53 9.78 -11.24
CA ALA A 55 4.51 8.71 -11.07
C ALA A 55 5.09 8.24 -12.40
N PRO A 56 6.17 8.87 -12.91
CA PRO A 56 6.96 8.30 -14.00
C PRO A 56 7.73 7.06 -13.53
N SER A 57 7.87 6.09 -14.41
CA SER A 57 8.64 4.86 -14.15
C SER A 57 9.43 4.41 -15.37
N ALA A 58 10.48 3.65 -15.11
CA ALA A 58 11.22 2.91 -16.12
C ALA A 58 11.48 1.49 -15.63
N GLY A 59 11.47 0.52 -16.52
CA GLY A 59 11.75 -0.88 -16.21
C GLY A 59 12.51 -1.58 -17.33
N TYR A 60 13.17 -2.67 -16.97
CA TYR A 60 14.02 -3.43 -17.87
C TYR A 60 14.08 -4.90 -17.41
N ALA A 61 14.07 -5.82 -18.37
CA ALA A 61 14.20 -7.26 -18.14
C ALA A 61 15.60 -7.76 -18.52
N PRO A 62 16.60 -7.74 -17.60
CA PRO A 62 17.94 -8.26 -17.90
C PRO A 62 17.98 -9.75 -18.19
N LEU A 63 16.99 -10.51 -17.71
CA LEU A 63 16.83 -11.95 -17.91
C LEU A 63 15.33 -12.25 -18.12
N PRO A 64 14.96 -13.37 -18.77
CA PRO A 64 13.55 -13.73 -18.96
C PRO A 64 12.76 -13.85 -17.64
N GLU A 65 13.44 -14.24 -16.56
CA GLU A 65 12.84 -14.42 -15.23
C GLU A 65 12.98 -13.20 -14.33
N LEU A 66 13.75 -12.17 -14.70
CA LEU A 66 14.05 -11.02 -13.84
C LEU A 66 13.60 -9.72 -14.49
N TYR A 67 12.72 -8.98 -13.82
CA TYR A 67 12.32 -7.63 -14.20
C TYR A 67 12.71 -6.64 -13.09
N LEU A 68 13.42 -5.58 -13.47
CA LEU A 68 13.79 -4.48 -12.59
C LEU A 68 12.98 -3.26 -12.98
N SER A 69 12.48 -2.51 -12.00
CA SER A 69 11.81 -1.23 -12.26
C SER A 69 12.21 -0.18 -11.24
N GLY A 70 12.29 1.05 -11.70
CA GLY A 70 12.45 2.25 -10.89
C GLY A 70 11.26 3.17 -11.10
N ARG A 71 10.82 3.83 -10.05
CA ARG A 71 9.73 4.80 -10.11
C ARG A 71 10.06 6.01 -9.25
N TYR A 72 9.71 7.17 -9.76
CA TYR A 72 9.60 8.37 -8.95
C TYR A 72 8.12 8.70 -8.79
N ASN A 73 7.70 9.15 -7.62
CA ASN A 73 6.33 9.52 -7.32
C ASN A 73 6.32 10.86 -6.58
N PHE A 74 5.72 11.85 -7.22
CA PHE A 74 5.40 13.12 -6.59
C PHE A 74 3.94 13.11 -6.15
N GLN A 75 3.65 13.54 -4.93
CA GLN A 75 2.29 13.72 -4.44
C GLN A 75 2.09 15.12 -3.85
N ASP A 76 0.91 15.67 -4.09
CA ASP A 76 0.40 16.88 -3.45
C ASP A 76 -0.86 16.51 -2.69
N LYS A 77 -0.84 16.71 -1.36
CA LYS A 77 -1.86 16.30 -0.39
C LYS A 77 -2.48 17.53 0.24
N ASP A 78 -3.80 17.61 0.20
CA ASP A 78 -4.59 18.77 0.63
C ASP A 78 -5.65 18.30 1.64
N PHE A 79 -5.40 18.58 2.91
CA PHE A 79 -6.24 18.20 4.05
C PHE A 79 -7.18 19.34 4.41
N LYS A 80 -8.46 19.17 4.09
CA LYS A 80 -9.48 20.23 4.26
C LYS A 80 -9.79 20.56 5.71
N THR A 81 -9.74 19.56 6.60
CA THR A 81 -10.03 19.72 8.02
C THR A 81 -8.79 19.87 8.89
N SER A 82 -7.60 19.64 8.33
CA SER A 82 -6.32 19.80 9.03
C SER A 82 -5.24 20.35 8.09
N PRO A 83 -5.34 21.63 7.67
CA PRO A 83 -4.40 22.21 6.71
C PRO A 83 -2.94 22.21 7.16
N SER A 84 -2.68 22.06 8.47
CA SER A 84 -1.32 21.85 8.99
C SER A 84 -0.64 20.60 8.43
N ARG A 85 -1.42 19.63 7.93
CA ARG A 85 -0.95 18.39 7.31
C ARG A 85 -0.88 18.45 5.79
N ASP A 86 -1.25 19.57 5.16
CA ASP A 86 -1.06 19.77 3.72
C ASP A 86 0.41 19.49 3.39
N ALA A 87 0.68 18.69 2.36
CA ALA A 87 2.01 18.14 2.15
C ALA A 87 2.35 17.91 0.69
N GLN A 88 3.63 18.16 0.37
CA GLN A 88 4.28 17.72 -0.85
C GLN A 88 5.20 16.55 -0.52
N GLN A 89 5.03 15.45 -1.22
CA GLN A 89 5.79 14.24 -1.00
C GLN A 89 6.58 13.86 -2.25
N HIS A 90 7.86 13.57 -2.07
CA HIS A 90 8.75 13.06 -3.10
C HIS A 90 9.18 11.66 -2.73
N ALA A 91 8.99 10.69 -3.62
CA ALA A 91 9.37 9.31 -3.38
C ALA A 91 10.12 8.72 -4.57
N ALA A 92 11.20 7.97 -4.29
CA ALA A 92 11.92 7.18 -5.29
C ALA A 92 11.93 5.72 -4.85
N SER A 93 11.55 4.81 -5.74
CA SER A 93 11.52 3.38 -5.47
C SER A 93 12.25 2.57 -6.53
N ILE A 94 12.76 1.41 -6.11
CA ILE A 94 13.36 0.40 -6.96
C ILE A 94 12.75 -0.95 -6.56
N ASP A 95 12.35 -1.73 -7.55
CA ASP A 95 11.69 -3.01 -7.39
C ASP A 95 12.34 -4.05 -8.29
N ALA A 96 12.53 -5.25 -7.76
CA ALA A 96 12.95 -6.44 -8.51
C ALA A 96 11.84 -7.49 -8.45
N PHE A 97 11.53 -8.10 -9.58
CA PHE A 97 10.58 -9.19 -9.73
C PHE A 97 11.30 -10.40 -10.32
N TYR A 98 11.33 -11.50 -9.58
CA TYR A 98 11.83 -12.78 -10.04
C TYR A 98 10.66 -13.74 -10.29
N PHE A 99 10.42 -14.09 -11.55
CA PHE A 99 9.35 -14.97 -12.01
C PHE A 99 9.83 -16.42 -12.10
N PHE A 100 8.97 -17.35 -11.66
CA PHE A 100 9.27 -18.78 -11.72
C PHE A 100 7.98 -19.58 -11.91
N MET A 101 8.11 -20.89 -12.14
CA MET A 101 6.99 -21.78 -12.50
C MET A 101 6.24 -21.28 -13.75
N ASP A 102 6.97 -21.03 -14.83
CA ASP A 102 6.42 -20.51 -16.10
C ASP A 102 5.66 -19.18 -15.89
N SER A 103 6.25 -18.29 -15.09
CA SER A 103 5.68 -16.99 -14.70
C SER A 103 4.34 -17.05 -13.94
N ARG A 104 3.95 -18.24 -13.43
CA ARG A 104 2.77 -18.37 -12.55
C ARG A 104 3.06 -17.95 -11.11
N ALA A 105 4.34 -17.89 -10.73
CA ALA A 105 4.81 -17.47 -9.43
C ALA A 105 5.82 -16.33 -9.56
N PHE A 106 5.90 -15.50 -8.53
CA PHE A 106 6.95 -14.48 -8.44
C PHE A 106 7.35 -14.18 -6.99
N LEU A 107 8.61 -13.77 -6.83
CA LEU A 107 9.12 -13.07 -5.67
C LEU A 107 9.37 -11.62 -6.08
N ASN A 108 8.87 -10.66 -5.30
CA ASN A 108 9.06 -9.24 -5.53
C ASN A 108 9.67 -8.62 -4.28
N GLY A 109 10.80 -7.95 -4.42
CA GLY A 109 11.41 -7.17 -3.35
C GLY A 109 11.61 -5.74 -3.83
N GLY A 110 11.46 -4.78 -2.92
CA GLY A 110 11.67 -3.39 -3.27
C GLY A 110 11.99 -2.51 -2.09
N TYR A 111 12.55 -1.36 -2.43
CA TYR A 111 12.93 -0.32 -1.48
C TYR A 111 12.47 1.03 -2.00
N ARG A 112 11.97 1.87 -1.10
CA ARG A 112 11.52 3.22 -1.41
C ARG A 112 11.99 4.18 -0.33
N ILE A 113 12.51 5.32 -0.75
CA ILE A 113 12.75 6.47 0.12
C ILE A 113 11.67 7.52 -0.16
N GLU A 114 11.15 8.15 0.88
CA GLU A 114 10.19 9.23 0.80
C GLU A 114 10.65 10.43 1.62
N ASP A 115 10.44 11.62 1.08
CA ASP A 115 10.60 12.90 1.76
C ASP A 115 9.23 13.59 1.75
N GLU A 116 8.66 13.81 2.92
CA GLU A 116 7.38 14.46 3.14
C GLU A 116 7.60 15.85 3.75
N ASN A 117 7.24 16.89 3.00
CA ASN A 117 7.30 18.27 3.44
C ASN A 117 5.88 18.79 3.62
N THR A 118 5.54 19.17 4.84
CA THR A 118 4.20 19.54 5.24
C THR A 118 4.12 21.03 5.59
N ARG A 119 2.90 21.55 5.74
CA ARG A 119 2.69 22.95 6.13
C ARG A 119 3.12 23.22 7.57
N SER A 120 2.95 22.26 8.48
CA SER A 120 3.40 22.34 9.87
C SER A 120 4.54 21.37 10.07
N SER A 121 5.74 21.91 10.27
CA SER A 121 6.99 21.15 10.19
C SER A 121 7.07 19.93 11.13
N GLU A 122 6.26 19.89 12.18
CA GLU A 122 6.09 18.72 13.06
C GLU A 122 5.67 17.42 12.33
N PHE A 123 5.10 17.52 11.13
CA PHE A 123 4.72 16.37 10.30
C PHE A 123 5.73 16.06 9.20
N ASP A 124 6.81 16.83 9.07
CA ASP A 124 7.85 16.61 8.06
C ASP A 124 8.68 15.37 8.41
N TYR A 125 8.86 14.46 7.47
CA TYR A 125 9.64 13.24 7.70
C TYR A 125 10.45 12.79 6.48
N VAL A 126 11.53 12.05 6.77
CA VAL A 126 12.18 11.16 5.80
C VAL A 126 11.85 9.72 6.17
N GLY A 127 11.37 8.96 5.19
CA GLY A 127 10.88 7.61 5.38
C GLY A 127 11.60 6.60 4.52
N HIS A 128 11.98 5.48 5.12
CA HIS A 128 12.56 4.32 4.46
C HIS A 128 11.54 3.19 4.46
N PHE A 129 11.28 2.60 3.29
CA PHE A 129 10.27 1.56 3.13
C PHE A 129 10.89 0.37 2.43
N PHE A 130 10.60 -0.82 2.95
CA PHE A 130 11.01 -2.09 2.37
C PHE A 130 9.80 -2.99 2.20
N HIS A 131 9.77 -3.77 1.13
CA HIS A 131 8.80 -4.84 0.98
C HIS A 131 9.40 -6.09 0.37
N LEU A 132 8.83 -7.23 0.74
CA LEU A 132 9.08 -8.53 0.15
C LEU A 132 7.76 -9.28 -0.01
N ARG A 133 7.45 -9.73 -1.22
CA ARG A 133 6.17 -10.32 -1.59
C ARG A 133 6.38 -11.59 -2.40
N LEU A 134 5.73 -12.68 -2.00
CA LEU A 134 5.68 -13.94 -2.72
C LEU A 134 4.26 -14.18 -3.20
N LYS A 135 4.11 -14.60 -4.46
CA LYS A 135 2.86 -15.19 -4.97
C LYS A 135 3.20 -16.51 -5.63
N THR A 136 2.54 -17.59 -5.24
CA THR A 136 2.80 -18.91 -5.82
C THR A 136 1.57 -19.82 -5.79
N PRO A 137 1.28 -20.58 -6.85
CA PRO A 137 0.35 -21.70 -6.75
C PRO A 137 0.93 -22.80 -5.85
N ILE A 138 0.12 -23.46 -5.03
CA ILE A 138 0.61 -24.55 -4.18
C ILE A 138 0.70 -25.84 -5.01
N PRO A 139 1.90 -26.40 -5.28
CA PRO A 139 2.08 -27.51 -6.21
C PRO A 139 1.82 -28.89 -5.56
N ILE A 140 0.82 -28.99 -4.68
CA ILE A 140 0.45 -30.25 -4.01
C ILE A 140 -0.63 -30.95 -4.85
N ALA A 141 -0.34 -32.17 -5.33
CA ALA A 141 -1.23 -32.92 -6.22
C ALA A 141 -2.65 -33.11 -5.64
N ALA A 142 -2.74 -33.39 -4.34
CA ALA A 142 -4.02 -33.52 -3.63
C ALA A 142 -4.86 -32.24 -3.65
N LEU A 143 -4.24 -31.06 -3.80
CA LEU A 143 -4.91 -29.77 -3.82
C LEU A 143 -5.24 -29.26 -5.23
N ARG A 144 -4.84 -30.00 -6.28
CA ARG A 144 -5.00 -29.60 -7.69
C ARG A 144 -6.44 -29.21 -8.08
N PRO A 145 -7.51 -29.91 -7.63
CA PRO A 145 -8.88 -29.53 -7.97
C PRO A 145 -9.25 -28.11 -7.53
N TRP A 146 -8.69 -27.65 -6.41
CA TRP A 146 -8.95 -26.32 -5.86
C TRP A 146 -7.99 -25.26 -6.40
N ASN A 147 -6.88 -25.66 -7.04
CA ASN A 147 -5.86 -24.77 -7.61
C ASN A 147 -5.51 -23.58 -6.69
N PRO A 148 -5.08 -23.86 -5.44
CA PRO A 148 -4.81 -22.83 -4.45
C PRO A 148 -3.64 -21.94 -4.85
N VAL A 149 -3.76 -20.64 -4.53
CA VAL A 149 -2.71 -19.63 -4.70
C VAL A 149 -2.43 -19.01 -3.34
N LEU A 150 -1.19 -19.15 -2.90
CA LEU A 150 -0.64 -18.50 -1.71
C LEU A 150 -0.06 -17.15 -2.09
N ARG A 151 -0.32 -16.12 -1.27
CA ARG A 151 0.48 -14.89 -1.24
C ARG A 151 0.99 -14.67 0.16
N LEU A 152 2.25 -14.28 0.28
CA LEU A 152 2.87 -13.84 1.52
C LEU A 152 3.47 -12.46 1.27
N GLY A 153 3.38 -11.58 2.25
CA GLY A 153 3.96 -10.25 2.20
C GLY A 153 4.58 -9.87 3.52
N TYR A 154 5.70 -9.17 3.44
CA TYR A 154 6.34 -8.46 4.53
C TYR A 154 6.59 -7.04 4.07
N GLU A 155 6.17 -6.07 4.87
CA GLU A 155 6.40 -4.66 4.64
C GLU A 155 6.96 -4.04 5.92
N TYR A 156 7.96 -3.19 5.77
CA TYR A 156 8.54 -2.42 6.87
C TYR A 156 8.65 -0.96 6.45
N TYR A 157 8.38 -0.06 7.39
CA TYR A 157 8.86 1.30 7.26
C TYR A 157 9.47 1.81 8.56
N ASP A 158 10.35 2.78 8.37
CA ASP A 158 10.88 3.65 9.41
C ASP A 158 10.72 5.11 8.94
N LYS A 159 10.09 5.94 9.74
CA LYS A 159 9.90 7.37 9.48
C LYS A 159 10.52 8.18 10.61
N ASP A 160 11.48 9.02 10.24
CA ASP A 160 12.11 9.98 11.13
C ASP A 160 11.50 11.36 10.89
N TYR A 161 10.73 11.86 11.86
CA TYR A 161 10.13 13.19 11.80
C TYR A 161 11.16 14.20 12.26
N SER A 162 11.49 15.11 11.36
CA SER A 162 12.64 16.01 11.48
C SER A 162 12.46 17.11 12.55
N ASN A 163 11.23 17.36 13.00
CA ASN A 163 10.90 18.42 13.95
C ASN A 163 10.19 17.89 15.20
N VAL A 164 10.22 18.71 16.25
CA VAL A 164 9.55 18.43 17.51
C VAL A 164 8.04 18.31 17.29
N THR A 165 7.49 17.15 17.65
CA THR A 165 6.04 16.94 17.70
C THR A 165 5.51 17.55 18.99
N ALA A 166 4.62 18.54 18.90
CA ALA A 166 4.20 19.34 20.05
C ALA A 166 3.59 18.52 21.19
N SER A 167 2.89 17.43 20.88
CA SER A 167 2.22 16.57 21.87
C SER A 167 3.17 15.73 22.73
N ILE A 168 4.41 15.50 22.28
CA ILE A 168 5.42 14.71 23.00
C ILE A 168 6.68 15.51 23.35
N GLY A 169 6.86 16.70 22.77
CA GLY A 169 7.97 17.61 23.09
C GLY A 169 9.34 17.15 22.56
N GLU A 170 9.36 16.14 21.71
CA GLU A 170 10.56 15.58 21.07
C GLU A 170 10.27 15.23 19.59
N ASN A 171 11.32 14.91 18.83
CA ASN A 171 11.17 14.41 17.46
C ASN A 171 10.49 13.04 17.48
N ARG A 172 9.57 12.81 16.55
CA ARG A 172 8.81 11.57 16.47
C ARG A 172 9.56 10.55 15.60
N GLY A 173 9.59 9.31 16.04
CA GLY A 173 10.02 8.16 15.23
C GLY A 173 8.87 7.17 15.11
N ASP A 174 8.61 6.70 13.90
CA ASP A 174 7.62 5.65 13.65
C ASP A 174 8.25 4.48 12.90
N GLU A 175 8.20 3.31 13.51
CA GLU A 175 8.48 2.06 12.83
C GLU A 175 7.18 1.26 12.67
N ARG A 176 7.02 0.60 11.52
CA ARG A 176 5.91 -0.34 11.34
C ARG A 176 6.33 -1.55 10.56
N THR A 177 5.99 -2.72 11.09
CA THR A 177 6.03 -3.99 10.36
C THR A 177 4.60 -4.41 10.00
N THR A 178 4.41 -4.91 8.78
CA THR A 178 3.15 -5.52 8.34
C THR A 178 3.43 -6.87 7.71
N LEU A 179 2.80 -7.92 8.24
CA LEU A 179 2.87 -9.29 7.74
C LEU A 179 1.51 -9.64 7.13
N THR A 180 1.51 -10.13 5.89
CA THR A 180 0.29 -10.57 5.20
C THR A 180 0.41 -12.01 4.73
N ALA A 181 -0.67 -12.77 4.89
CA ALA A 181 -0.82 -14.11 4.33
C ALA A 181 -2.20 -14.25 3.69
N SER A 182 -2.24 -14.72 2.45
CA SER A 182 -3.47 -14.86 1.67
C SER A 182 -3.52 -16.23 1.01
N LEU A 183 -4.61 -16.96 1.22
CA LEU A 183 -4.88 -18.21 0.53
C LEU A 183 -6.17 -18.09 -0.27
N LYS A 184 -6.07 -18.22 -1.60
CA LYS A 184 -7.22 -18.24 -2.51
C LYS A 184 -7.36 -19.61 -3.16
N ALA A 185 -8.54 -20.20 -3.10
CA ALA A 185 -8.84 -21.51 -3.67
C ALA A 185 -10.16 -21.49 -4.45
N LYS A 186 -10.21 -22.23 -5.57
CA LYS A 186 -11.47 -22.50 -6.29
C LYS A 186 -12.28 -23.51 -5.47
N LEU A 187 -13.57 -23.23 -5.28
CA LEU A 187 -14.52 -24.19 -4.70
C LEU A 187 -15.26 -24.93 -5.82
N TYR A 188 -15.65 -24.19 -6.87
CA TYR A 188 -16.29 -24.69 -8.09
C TYR A 188 -15.74 -23.94 -9.30
N SER A 189 -16.20 -24.27 -10.51
CA SER A 189 -15.72 -23.67 -11.77
C SER A 189 -15.77 -22.14 -11.76
N ARG A 190 -16.80 -21.55 -11.13
CA ARG A 190 -16.99 -20.09 -11.04
C ARG A 190 -16.83 -19.52 -9.63
N ILE A 191 -16.83 -20.36 -8.59
CA ILE A 191 -16.82 -19.91 -7.19
C ILE A 191 -15.43 -20.11 -6.58
N TYR A 192 -14.93 -19.09 -5.87
CA TYR A 192 -13.70 -19.18 -5.10
C TYR A 192 -13.91 -18.70 -3.66
N ALA A 193 -13.08 -19.21 -2.76
CA ALA A 193 -12.90 -18.69 -1.42
C ALA A 193 -11.51 -18.06 -1.29
N LYS A 194 -11.39 -17.08 -0.41
CA LYS A 194 -10.14 -16.42 -0.05
C LYS A 194 -10.15 -16.16 1.46
N VAL A 195 -9.03 -16.43 2.11
CA VAL A 195 -8.75 -16.02 3.48
C VAL A 195 -7.52 -15.13 3.43
N ASP A 196 -7.60 -13.98 4.08
CA ASP A 196 -6.50 -13.05 4.28
C ASP A 196 -6.28 -12.86 5.78
N ILE A 197 -5.01 -12.87 6.18
CA ILE A 197 -4.56 -12.55 7.53
C ILE A 197 -3.54 -11.43 7.38
N GLU A 198 -3.72 -10.35 8.12
CA GLU A 198 -2.79 -9.23 8.22
C GLU A 198 -2.48 -8.98 9.69
N ARG A 199 -1.20 -8.82 10.01
CA ARG A 199 -0.75 -8.38 11.32
C ARG A 199 0.11 -7.14 11.17
N ILE A 200 -0.22 -6.09 11.91
CA ILE A 200 0.48 -4.81 11.92
C ILE A 200 1.04 -4.57 13.31
N GLN A 201 2.33 -4.29 13.38
CA GLN A 201 3.00 -3.85 14.61
C GLN A 201 3.60 -2.49 14.32
N ALA A 202 3.09 -1.46 14.98
CA ALA A 202 3.58 -0.09 14.90
C ALA A 202 4.21 0.30 16.25
N ALA A 203 5.47 0.72 16.22
CA ALA A 203 6.18 1.24 17.38
C ALA A 203 6.43 2.73 17.16
N SER A 204 6.02 3.57 18.10
CA SER A 204 6.15 5.02 18.02
C SER A 204 6.32 5.62 19.40
N ASN A 205 7.12 6.68 19.52
CA ASN A 205 7.13 7.49 20.75
C ASN A 205 5.89 8.40 20.89
N LEU A 206 5.02 8.46 19.88
CA LEU A 206 3.69 9.04 19.98
C LEU A 206 2.67 7.94 20.35
N PRO A 207 2.06 7.98 21.56
CA PRO A 207 1.17 6.92 22.02
C PRO A 207 -0.05 6.65 21.13
N SER A 208 -0.55 7.68 20.42
CA SER A 208 -1.66 7.51 19.47
C SER A 208 -1.27 6.80 18.17
N SER A 209 -0.01 6.43 18.00
CA SER A 209 0.53 5.75 16.81
C SER A 209 1.30 4.48 17.15
N ASP A 210 1.28 4.05 18.42
CA ASP A 210 1.81 2.77 18.90
C ASP A 210 0.65 1.77 19.04
N PHE A 211 0.70 0.66 18.30
CA PHE A 211 -0.35 -0.37 18.31
C PHE A 211 0.11 -1.73 17.73
N ASP A 212 -0.59 -2.81 18.13
CA ASP A 212 -0.55 -4.13 17.48
C ASP A 212 -1.98 -4.49 17.04
N GLU A 213 -2.16 -4.83 15.77
CA GLU A 213 -3.45 -5.12 15.15
C GLU A 213 -3.37 -6.43 14.34
N GLU A 214 -4.40 -7.27 14.47
CA GLU A 214 -4.58 -8.46 13.65
C GLU A 214 -5.94 -8.41 12.95
N ILE A 215 -5.93 -8.55 11.62
CA ILE A 215 -7.11 -8.50 10.76
C ILE A 215 -7.23 -9.83 10.02
N ILE A 216 -8.38 -10.48 10.15
CA ILE A 216 -8.71 -11.70 9.40
C ILE A 216 -9.91 -11.42 8.52
N THR A 217 -9.76 -11.62 7.21
CA THR A 217 -10.82 -11.41 6.22
C THR A 217 -11.17 -12.72 5.52
N PHE A 218 -12.47 -13.03 5.47
CA PHE A 218 -13.01 -14.13 4.70
C PHE A 218 -13.80 -13.60 3.51
N GLN A 219 -13.53 -14.12 2.33
CA GLN A 219 -14.22 -13.73 1.10
C GLN A 219 -14.66 -14.96 0.30
N VAL A 220 -15.90 -14.92 -0.17
CA VAL A 220 -16.40 -15.82 -1.22
C VAL A 220 -16.75 -14.97 -2.44
N GLY A 221 -16.32 -15.40 -3.62
CA GLY A 221 -16.56 -14.65 -4.85
C GLY A 221 -16.90 -15.55 -6.03
N MET A 222 -17.56 -14.96 -7.02
CA MET A 222 -17.94 -15.62 -8.27
C MET A 222 -17.30 -14.90 -9.47
N LYS A 223 -16.80 -15.65 -10.45
CA LYS A 223 -16.36 -15.11 -11.74
C LYS A 223 -17.47 -15.24 -12.78
N PHE A 224 -17.76 -14.16 -13.49
CA PHE A 224 -18.72 -14.08 -14.58
C PHE A 224 -18.03 -14.27 -15.93
#